data_AF-A0AAN9BX59-F1
#
_entry.id   AF-A0AAN9BX59-F1
#
_cell.length_a   1.000
_cell.length_b   1.000
_cell.length_c   1.000
_cell.angle_alpha   90.00
_cell.angle_beta   90.00
_cell.angle_gamma   90.00
#
_symmetry.space_group_name_H-M   'P 1'
#
loop_
_entity.id
_entity.type
_entity.pdbx_description
1 polymer ?
#
loop_
_entity_poly.entity_id
_entity_poly.type
_entity_poly.pdbx_seq_one_letter_code
_entity_poly.pdbx_strand_id
1 'polypeptide(L)'
;MDDPLKTCPICNEPCDVEFNTLGKKGCARIKDSSQRRQNRTVQPGQRVHIECRRDYTNDNNIEKDLRQQNRDTDKTELGERSTRSKQHRFDFASCCFFCGTRVNLSKTRGPDEAYRVRTLSLQTEILKKCDERNDEWADIVKGKLEFARDLHAADAVYHITCNCNFRALGLSIPKRYNDKPGAYALTNAPSRSVGRPPDTEKLEVFEKTAEYLINHDDEQITIGELVQKMQEFSGGVGYTTKWMKEKLLERFDEKIIIANILGKSNVVTFRTTAKSILHDFYNSPKTNDDESEKLKLVKAAAALIKNEIKAASATTNKEYPTSEDISSGAYNLDFVPQSLQLFLRLIFSEKDADNKIASVGQACPGSST
;
A
#
# COMPACT_ATOMS: atom_id res chain seq x y z
N MET A 1 9.56 35.94 -22.79
CA MET A 1 9.03 36.06 -24.16
C MET A 1 9.12 34.67 -24.76
N ASP A 2 8.03 33.90 -24.68
CA ASP A 2 8.00 32.53 -25.20
C ASP A 2 7.92 32.57 -26.72
N ASP A 3 8.90 31.95 -27.36
CA ASP A 3 8.99 31.85 -28.81
C ASP A 3 7.85 30.96 -29.33
N PRO A 4 6.86 31.51 -30.07
CA PRO A 4 5.68 30.76 -30.54
C PRO A 4 6.02 29.63 -31.52
N LEU A 5 7.29 29.48 -31.91
CA LEU A 5 7.80 28.36 -32.69
C LEU A 5 8.15 27.12 -31.85
N LYS A 6 8.22 27.24 -30.51
CA LYS A 6 8.61 26.16 -29.60
C LYS A 6 7.45 25.45 -28.91
N THR A 7 6.23 25.95 -29.01
CA THR A 7 5.04 25.35 -28.40
C THR A 7 4.23 24.55 -29.40
N CYS A 8 3.66 23.43 -28.93
CA CYS A 8 2.83 22.54 -29.73
C CYS A 8 1.44 23.15 -29.94
N PRO A 9 0.99 23.42 -31.18
CA PRO A 9 -0.34 24.01 -31.43
C PRO A 9 -1.53 23.07 -31.13
N ILE A 10 -1.28 21.82 -30.74
CA ILE A 10 -2.33 20.82 -30.44
C ILE A 10 -2.62 20.79 -28.93
N CYS A 11 -1.59 20.71 -28.09
CA CYS A 11 -1.68 20.64 -26.62
C CYS A 11 -1.26 21.93 -25.90
N ASN A 12 -0.71 22.92 -26.61
CA ASN A 12 -0.18 24.19 -26.09
C ASN A 12 1.02 24.06 -25.12
N GLU A 13 1.70 22.92 -25.11
CA GLU A 13 2.90 22.67 -24.28
C GLU A 13 4.22 22.83 -25.07
N PRO A 14 5.35 23.13 -24.41
CA PRO A 14 6.65 23.23 -25.07
C PRO A 14 7.13 21.88 -25.65
N CYS A 15 7.78 21.95 -26.82
CA CYS A 15 8.26 20.80 -27.57
C CYS A 15 9.75 20.52 -27.31
N ASP A 16 10.17 20.13 -26.11
CA ASP A 16 11.60 20.13 -25.75
C ASP A 16 12.42 18.93 -26.27
N VAL A 17 11.83 17.74 -26.39
CA VAL A 17 12.59 16.48 -26.60
C VAL A 17 12.23 15.75 -27.89
N GLU A 18 10.95 15.52 -28.17
CA GLU A 18 10.50 14.77 -29.37
C GLU A 18 9.40 15.52 -30.12
N PHE A 19 9.78 16.15 -31.24
CA PHE A 19 8.88 16.95 -32.04
C PHE A 19 9.16 16.81 -33.54
N ASN A 20 8.11 17.03 -34.32
CA ASN A 20 8.19 17.18 -35.76
C ASN A 20 7.93 18.63 -36.14
N THR A 21 8.75 19.17 -37.04
CA THR A 21 8.48 20.47 -37.67
C THR A 21 7.46 20.30 -38.78
N LEU A 22 6.37 21.05 -38.74
CA LEU A 22 5.30 20.97 -39.72
C LEU A 22 5.73 21.54 -41.07
N GLY A 23 5.95 20.66 -42.05
CA GLY A 23 6.02 21.04 -43.46
C GLY A 23 4.63 21.31 -44.05
N LYS A 24 4.58 21.84 -45.29
CA LYS A 24 3.33 22.16 -46.01
C LYS A 24 2.32 21.00 -46.04
N LYS A 25 2.81 19.76 -46.27
CA LYS A 25 1.99 18.52 -46.25
C LYS A 25 1.49 18.16 -44.84
N GLY A 26 2.31 18.41 -43.81
CA GLY A 26 1.94 18.17 -42.41
C GLY A 26 0.83 19.10 -41.94
N CYS A 27 0.90 20.38 -42.31
CA CYS A 27 -0.16 21.35 -42.05
C CYS A 27 -1.47 20.98 -42.75
N ALA A 28 -1.42 20.52 -44.00
CA ALA A 28 -2.61 20.13 -44.76
C ALA A 28 -3.40 19.02 -44.05
N ARG A 29 -2.71 17.99 -43.54
CA ARG A 29 -3.37 16.86 -42.86
C ARG A 29 -4.00 17.25 -41.52
N ILE A 30 -3.34 18.14 -40.77
CA ILE A 30 -3.90 18.67 -39.52
C ILE A 30 -5.07 19.62 -39.80
N LYS A 31 -5.00 20.42 -40.87
CA LYS A 31 -6.11 21.27 -41.32
C LYS A 31 -7.33 20.45 -41.74
N ASP A 32 -7.13 19.34 -42.46
CA ASP A 32 -8.23 18.41 -42.80
C ASP A 32 -8.86 17.81 -41.53
N SER A 33 -8.03 17.34 -40.60
CA SER A 33 -8.50 16.81 -39.31
C SER A 33 -9.21 17.88 -38.46
N SER A 34 -8.74 19.13 -38.53
CA SER A 34 -9.34 20.24 -37.80
C SER A 34 -10.60 20.79 -38.48
N GLN A 35 -10.73 20.71 -39.80
CA GLN A 35 -11.97 21.04 -40.50
C GLN A 35 -13.12 20.14 -40.04
N ARG A 36 -12.82 18.87 -39.72
CA ARG A 36 -13.78 17.94 -39.11
C ARG A 36 -14.11 18.28 -37.65
N ARG A 37 -13.18 18.86 -36.88
CA ARG A 37 -13.32 19.11 -35.41
C ARG A 37 -13.62 20.58 -35.03
N GLN A 38 -13.48 21.51 -35.98
CA GLN A 38 -13.58 22.97 -35.87
C GLN A 38 -12.82 23.60 -34.69
N ASN A 39 -11.55 23.24 -34.46
CA ASN A 39 -10.90 23.61 -33.19
C ASN A 39 -9.43 24.07 -33.24
N ARG A 40 -8.70 23.99 -34.37
CA ARG A 40 -7.25 24.28 -34.41
C ARG A 40 -6.77 24.87 -35.74
N THR A 41 -5.84 25.81 -35.65
CA THR A 41 -5.16 26.42 -36.80
C THR A 41 -3.65 26.19 -36.69
N VAL A 42 -3.02 25.67 -37.76
CA VAL A 42 -1.58 25.42 -37.81
C VAL A 42 -0.92 26.10 -39.02
N GLN A 43 0.34 26.52 -38.85
CA GLN A 43 1.18 27.15 -39.86
C GLN A 43 2.44 26.32 -40.16
N PRO A 44 2.99 26.38 -41.39
CA PRO A 44 4.26 25.72 -41.72
C PRO A 44 5.41 26.28 -40.87
N GLY A 45 6.28 25.41 -40.37
CA GLY A 45 7.42 25.77 -39.52
C GLY A 45 7.18 25.60 -38.01
N GLN A 46 5.95 25.34 -37.56
CA GLN A 46 5.65 25.07 -36.15
C GLN A 46 6.09 23.67 -35.71
N ARG A 47 6.51 23.52 -34.44
CA ARG A 47 6.86 22.24 -33.82
C ARG A 47 5.60 21.60 -33.23
N VAL A 48 5.38 20.31 -33.48
CA VAL A 48 4.33 19.50 -32.87
C VAL A 48 4.94 18.26 -32.24
N HIS A 49 4.45 17.82 -31.08
CA HIS A 49 4.81 16.51 -30.56
C HIS A 49 4.38 15.42 -31.54
N ILE A 50 5.21 14.39 -31.67
CA ILE A 50 4.97 13.27 -32.59
C ILE A 50 3.65 12.57 -32.24
N GLU A 51 3.41 12.35 -30.95
CA GLU A 51 2.21 11.71 -30.43
C GLU A 51 0.96 12.57 -30.64
N CYS A 52 1.03 13.86 -30.31
CA CYS A 52 -0.08 14.78 -30.56
C CYS A 52 -0.49 14.78 -32.03
N ARG A 53 0.47 14.76 -32.96
CA ARG A 53 0.17 14.65 -34.39
C ARG A 53 -0.48 13.32 -34.74
N ARG A 54 0.06 12.20 -34.24
CA ARG A 54 -0.47 10.86 -34.49
C ARG A 54 -1.92 10.76 -34.04
N ASP A 55 -2.20 11.18 -32.81
CA ASP A 55 -3.49 10.97 -32.18
C ASP A 55 -4.56 11.93 -32.72
N TYR A 56 -4.15 13.15 -33.06
CA TYR A 56 -5.05 14.17 -33.62
C TYR A 56 -5.45 13.87 -35.07
N THR A 57 -4.55 13.26 -35.85
CA THR A 57 -4.81 12.90 -37.25
C THR A 57 -5.35 11.47 -37.44
N ASN A 58 -5.60 10.74 -36.34
CA ASN A 58 -6.15 9.39 -36.36
C ASN A 58 -7.67 9.42 -36.55
N ASP A 59 -8.17 8.77 -37.61
CA ASP A 59 -9.59 8.72 -37.97
C ASP A 59 -10.47 8.15 -36.85
N ASN A 60 -10.00 7.14 -36.10
CA ASN A 60 -10.76 6.55 -34.98
C ASN A 60 -10.96 7.57 -33.85
N ASN A 61 -9.96 8.39 -33.56
CA ASN A 61 -10.06 9.43 -32.55
C ASN A 61 -10.93 10.59 -33.04
N ILE A 62 -10.87 10.92 -34.34
CA ILE A 62 -11.75 11.92 -34.95
C ILE A 62 -13.21 11.48 -34.83
N GLU A 63 -13.52 10.23 -35.15
CA GLU A 63 -14.88 9.69 -35.06
C GLU A 63 -15.38 9.64 -33.61
N LYS A 64 -14.50 9.29 -32.66
CA LYS A 64 -14.83 9.31 -31.23
C LYS A 64 -15.19 10.71 -30.73
N ASP A 65 -14.44 11.73 -31.14
CA ASP A 65 -14.68 13.11 -30.74
C ASP A 65 -15.95 13.67 -31.40
N LEU A 66 -16.22 13.35 -32.66
CA LEU A 66 -17.47 13.69 -33.34
C LEU A 66 -18.69 13.05 -32.66
N ARG A 67 -18.59 11.78 -32.25
CA ARG A 67 -19.64 11.09 -31.46
C ARG A 67 -19.84 11.71 -30.08
N GLN A 68 -18.83 12.36 -29.52
CA GLN A 68 -18.93 13.07 -28.25
C GLN A 68 -19.56 14.46 -28.45
N GLN A 69 -19.12 15.21 -29.46
CA GLN A 69 -19.68 16.51 -29.81
C GLN A 69 -21.16 16.43 -30.19
N ASN A 70 -21.58 15.42 -30.96
CA ASN A 70 -22.99 15.18 -31.30
C ASN A 70 -23.85 14.87 -30.06
N ARG A 71 -23.28 14.22 -29.03
CA ARG A 71 -23.97 13.96 -27.76
C ARG A 71 -24.15 15.21 -26.88
N ASP A 72 -23.32 16.23 -27.11
CA ASP A 72 -23.35 17.47 -26.35
C ASP A 72 -24.13 18.58 -27.10
N THR A 73 -24.21 18.55 -28.44
CA THR A 73 -25.08 19.45 -29.22
C THR A 73 -26.57 19.11 -29.07
N ASP A 74 -26.94 17.83 -29.01
CA ASP A 74 -28.33 17.37 -28.80
C ASP A 74 -28.92 17.78 -27.43
N LYS A 75 -28.07 18.24 -26.49
CA LYS A 75 -28.48 18.77 -25.17
C LYS A 75 -28.83 20.25 -25.17
N THR A 76 -28.46 21.00 -26.21
CA THR A 76 -28.43 22.48 -26.15
C THR A 76 -29.65 23.15 -26.76
N GLU A 77 -30.39 22.50 -27.67
CA GLU A 77 -31.49 23.17 -28.42
C GLU A 77 -32.92 22.74 -28.04
N LEU A 78 -33.12 21.73 -27.20
CA LEU A 78 -34.45 21.42 -26.65
C LEU A 78 -34.32 21.19 -25.15
N GLY A 79 -34.68 22.22 -24.37
CA GLY A 79 -34.72 22.17 -22.91
C GLY A 79 -35.34 20.86 -22.44
N GLU A 80 -34.61 20.14 -21.58
CA GLU A 80 -34.97 18.80 -21.14
C GLU A 80 -36.36 18.77 -20.50
N ARG A 81 -37.37 18.40 -21.30
CA ARG A 81 -38.52 17.69 -20.73
C ARG A 81 -37.98 16.34 -20.30
N SER A 82 -37.58 16.25 -19.04
CA SER A 82 -37.17 15.02 -18.39
C SER A 82 -38.32 14.01 -18.47
N THR A 83 -38.29 13.15 -19.47
CA THR A 83 -39.11 11.95 -19.48
C THR A 83 -38.52 10.99 -18.44
N ARG A 84 -39.40 10.37 -17.64
CA ARG A 84 -39.13 9.46 -16.50
C ARG A 84 -38.17 8.27 -16.78
N SER A 85 -37.67 8.15 -18.01
CA SER A 85 -36.76 7.11 -18.51
C SER A 85 -35.26 7.40 -18.35
N LYS A 86 -34.85 8.62 -17.95
CA LYS A 86 -33.42 8.97 -17.72
C LYS A 86 -32.92 8.71 -16.28
N GLN A 87 -33.76 8.27 -15.35
CA GLN A 87 -33.28 7.70 -14.07
C GLN A 87 -32.76 6.28 -14.34
N HIS A 88 -31.47 6.04 -14.07
CA HIS A 88 -30.89 4.70 -14.09
C HIS A 88 -31.77 3.77 -13.24
N ARG A 89 -32.42 2.79 -13.86
CA ARG A 89 -33.36 1.93 -13.14
C ARG A 89 -32.57 0.93 -12.30
N PHE A 90 -32.99 0.74 -11.06
CA PHE A 90 -32.46 -0.33 -10.23
C PHE A 90 -32.71 -1.67 -10.94
N ASP A 91 -31.65 -2.46 -11.07
CA ASP A 91 -31.68 -3.76 -11.73
C ASP A 91 -31.18 -4.81 -10.74
N PHE A 92 -32.03 -5.81 -10.45
CA PHE A 92 -31.73 -6.85 -9.47
C PHE A 92 -30.51 -7.71 -9.89
N ALA A 93 -30.26 -7.89 -11.18
CA ALA A 93 -29.16 -8.71 -11.68
C ALA A 93 -27.80 -8.02 -11.60
N SER A 94 -27.76 -6.68 -11.58
CA SER A 94 -26.53 -5.90 -11.60
C SER A 94 -26.33 -4.96 -10.40
N CYS A 95 -27.36 -4.75 -9.58
CA CYS A 95 -27.30 -3.92 -8.37
C CYS A 95 -27.62 -4.73 -7.11
N CYS A 96 -26.83 -4.51 -6.06
CA CYS A 96 -27.04 -5.13 -4.76
C CYS A 96 -28.40 -4.71 -4.20
N PHE A 97 -29.29 -5.65 -3.91
CA PHE A 97 -30.63 -5.28 -3.42
C PHE A 97 -30.60 -4.64 -2.02
N PHE A 98 -29.57 -4.90 -1.19
CA PHE A 98 -29.41 -4.23 0.10
C PHE A 98 -28.98 -2.76 -0.02
N CYS A 99 -27.88 -2.47 -0.74
CA CYS A 99 -27.29 -1.12 -0.76
C CYS A 99 -27.61 -0.31 -2.03
N GLY A 100 -28.15 -0.94 -3.08
CA GLY A 100 -28.47 -0.26 -4.34
C GLY A 100 -27.29 -0.09 -5.30
N THR A 101 -26.06 -0.32 -4.86
CA THR A 101 -24.84 -0.12 -5.66
C THR A 101 -24.65 -1.25 -6.68
N ARG A 102 -24.05 -0.94 -7.83
CA ARG A 102 -23.67 -1.94 -8.84
C ARG A 102 -22.67 -2.95 -8.28
N VAL A 103 -22.88 -4.22 -8.64
CA VAL A 103 -22.09 -5.36 -8.20
C VAL A 103 -21.17 -5.83 -9.34
N ASN A 104 -19.94 -6.18 -8.99
CA ASN A 104 -19.04 -6.90 -9.89
C ASN A 104 -18.82 -8.34 -9.37
N LEU A 105 -19.49 -9.30 -10.00
CA LEU A 105 -19.42 -10.73 -9.65
C LEU A 105 -18.06 -11.38 -9.98
N SER A 106 -17.16 -10.70 -10.71
CA SER A 106 -15.81 -11.24 -10.97
C SER A 106 -14.90 -11.18 -9.74
N LYS A 107 -15.26 -10.38 -8.72
CA LYS A 107 -14.50 -10.25 -7.48
C LYS A 107 -14.88 -11.37 -6.52
N THR A 108 -13.92 -12.26 -6.24
CA THR A 108 -14.11 -13.45 -5.40
C THR A 108 -13.54 -13.32 -3.99
N ARG A 109 -12.87 -12.21 -3.68
CA ARG A 109 -12.28 -11.96 -2.36
C ARG A 109 -12.39 -10.49 -1.97
N GLY A 110 -12.70 -10.25 -0.70
CA GLY A 110 -12.68 -8.92 -0.10
C GLY A 110 -14.07 -8.30 0.09
N PRO A 111 -14.14 -6.99 0.39
CA PRO A 111 -15.38 -6.35 0.84
C PRO A 111 -16.45 -6.14 -0.25
N ASP A 112 -16.07 -6.30 -1.51
CA ASP A 112 -16.96 -6.20 -2.69
C ASP A 112 -17.43 -7.58 -3.17
N GLU A 113 -17.06 -8.65 -2.45
CA GLU A 113 -17.48 -10.01 -2.78
C GLU A 113 -19.00 -10.13 -2.69
N ALA A 114 -19.60 -10.76 -3.71
CA ALA A 114 -21.03 -10.77 -3.92
C ALA A 114 -21.53 -12.12 -4.45
N TYR A 115 -22.78 -12.43 -4.11
CA TYR A 115 -23.45 -13.66 -4.53
C TYR A 115 -24.79 -13.36 -5.20
N ARG A 116 -25.24 -14.33 -6.00
CA ARG A 116 -26.61 -14.40 -6.51
C ARG A 116 -27.52 -15.08 -5.49
N VAL A 117 -28.75 -14.60 -5.37
CA VAL A 117 -29.80 -15.28 -4.62
C VAL A 117 -30.16 -16.58 -5.33
N ARG A 118 -30.05 -17.71 -4.63
CA ARG A 118 -30.31 -19.05 -5.17
C ARG A 118 -31.57 -19.71 -4.62
N THR A 119 -32.13 -19.18 -3.54
CA THR A 119 -33.14 -19.88 -2.74
C THR A 119 -34.20 -18.91 -2.23
N LEU A 120 -35.46 -19.35 -2.26
CA LEU A 120 -36.59 -18.63 -1.66
C LEU A 120 -36.50 -18.54 -0.13
N SER A 121 -35.84 -19.50 0.54
CA SER A 121 -35.62 -19.47 1.98
C SER A 121 -34.86 -18.22 2.43
N LEU A 122 -33.84 -17.82 1.67
CA LEU A 122 -33.07 -16.60 1.93
C LEU A 122 -33.97 -15.35 1.91
N GLN A 123 -34.91 -15.27 0.95
CA GLN A 123 -35.86 -14.17 0.86
C GLN A 123 -36.78 -14.12 2.10
N THR A 124 -37.31 -15.26 2.53
CA THR A 124 -38.16 -15.36 3.73
C THR A 124 -37.41 -14.95 4.99
N GLU A 125 -36.15 -15.36 5.14
CA GLU A 125 -35.30 -14.94 6.27
C GLU A 125 -35.05 -13.43 6.27
N ILE A 126 -34.82 -12.83 5.11
CA ILE A 126 -34.59 -11.39 4.98
C ILE A 126 -35.87 -10.62 5.32
N LEU A 127 -37.05 -11.07 4.88
CA LEU A 127 -38.33 -10.46 5.24
C LEU A 127 -38.55 -10.45 6.75
N LYS A 128 -38.32 -11.59 7.41
CA LYS A 128 -38.38 -11.67 8.88
C LYS A 128 -37.40 -10.68 9.54
N LYS A 129 -36.19 -10.56 9.00
CA LYS A 129 -35.21 -9.59 9.49
C LYS A 129 -35.61 -8.14 9.25
N CYS A 130 -36.35 -7.83 8.18
CA CYS A 130 -36.89 -6.49 7.97
C CYS A 130 -37.86 -6.13 9.10
N ASP A 131 -38.76 -7.06 9.45
CA ASP A 131 -39.74 -6.86 10.51
C ASP A 131 -39.08 -6.76 11.91
N GLU A 132 -38.01 -7.51 12.16
CA GLU A 132 -37.24 -7.43 13.41
C GLU A 132 -36.46 -6.11 13.56
N ARG A 133 -35.94 -5.55 12.45
CA ARG A 133 -35.06 -4.37 12.48
C ARG A 133 -35.83 -3.05 12.44
N ASN A 134 -36.98 -3.03 11.76
CA ASN A 134 -37.98 -1.96 11.75
C ASN A 134 -37.39 -0.53 11.65
N ASP A 135 -36.50 -0.31 10.68
CA ASP A 135 -35.86 0.97 10.41
C ASP A 135 -35.88 1.30 8.91
N GLU A 136 -35.42 2.50 8.54
CA GLU A 136 -35.50 3.00 7.16
C GLU A 136 -34.82 2.07 6.14
N TRP A 137 -33.69 1.45 6.52
CA TRP A 137 -33.01 0.51 5.62
C TRP A 137 -33.77 -0.83 5.50
N ALA A 138 -34.46 -1.29 6.54
CA ALA A 138 -35.38 -2.42 6.42
C ALA A 138 -36.56 -2.11 5.48
N ASP A 139 -37.15 -0.91 5.58
CA ASP A 139 -38.28 -0.50 4.73
C ASP A 139 -37.90 -0.45 3.24
N ILE A 140 -36.73 0.12 2.93
CA ILE A 140 -36.21 0.17 1.55
C ILE A 140 -36.00 -1.24 0.99
N VAL A 141 -35.42 -2.15 1.79
CA VAL A 141 -35.17 -3.53 1.36
C VAL A 141 -36.48 -4.27 1.18
N LYS A 142 -37.42 -4.14 2.13
CA LYS A 142 -38.77 -4.74 2.06
C LYS A 142 -39.51 -4.30 0.80
N GLY A 143 -39.51 -3.00 0.48
CA GLY A 143 -40.12 -2.48 -0.74
C GLY A 143 -39.52 -3.07 -2.03
N LYS A 144 -38.20 -3.32 -2.07
CA LYS A 144 -37.55 -4.00 -3.21
C LYS A 144 -37.95 -5.47 -3.30
N LEU A 145 -38.06 -6.16 -2.17
CA LEU A 145 -38.49 -7.57 -2.12
C LEU A 145 -39.94 -7.71 -2.59
N GLU A 146 -40.83 -6.82 -2.16
CA GLU A 146 -42.23 -6.77 -2.61
C GLU A 146 -42.33 -6.48 -4.12
N PHE A 147 -41.49 -5.58 -4.64
CA PHE A 147 -41.46 -5.27 -6.06
C PHE A 147 -40.97 -6.47 -6.90
N ALA A 148 -39.91 -7.14 -6.48
CA ALA A 148 -39.37 -8.30 -7.20
C ALA A 148 -40.29 -9.53 -7.13
N ARG A 149 -41.04 -9.68 -6.03
CA ARG A 149 -41.82 -10.87 -5.63
C ARG A 149 -40.98 -12.12 -5.40
N ASP A 150 -40.10 -12.46 -6.33
CA ASP A 150 -39.17 -13.59 -6.26
C ASP A 150 -37.75 -13.11 -6.61
N LEU A 151 -36.89 -13.06 -5.60
CA LEU A 151 -35.49 -12.63 -5.77
C LEU A 151 -34.66 -13.62 -6.59
N HIS A 152 -34.96 -14.92 -6.52
CA HIS A 152 -34.24 -15.92 -7.28
C HIS A 152 -34.57 -15.82 -8.77
N ALA A 153 -35.85 -15.67 -9.10
CA ALA A 153 -36.31 -15.48 -10.48
C ALA A 153 -35.84 -14.14 -11.07
N ALA A 154 -35.67 -13.11 -10.25
CA ALA A 154 -35.13 -11.81 -10.66
C ALA A 154 -33.59 -11.79 -10.79
N ASP A 155 -32.91 -12.95 -10.67
CA ASP A 155 -31.45 -13.07 -10.69
C ASP A 155 -30.75 -12.14 -9.67
N ALA A 156 -31.41 -11.87 -8.53
CA ALA A 156 -30.99 -10.82 -7.61
C ALA A 156 -29.57 -11.06 -7.06
N VAL A 157 -28.76 -10.00 -7.00
CA VAL A 157 -27.40 -10.04 -6.43
C VAL A 157 -27.28 -9.26 -5.13
N TYR A 158 -26.32 -9.63 -4.29
CA TYR A 158 -25.98 -8.90 -3.07
C TYR A 158 -24.51 -9.01 -2.68
N HIS A 159 -23.97 -7.96 -2.06
CA HIS A 159 -22.67 -8.02 -1.38
C HIS A 159 -22.78 -8.84 -0.08
N ILE A 160 -21.82 -9.71 0.18
CA ILE A 160 -21.76 -10.50 1.42
C ILE A 160 -21.78 -9.58 2.64
N THR A 161 -20.95 -8.53 2.62
CA THR A 161 -20.86 -7.57 3.72
C THR A 161 -22.20 -6.88 3.98
N CYS A 162 -22.98 -6.59 2.95
CA CYS A 162 -24.32 -6.01 3.12
C CYS A 162 -25.27 -6.99 3.82
N ASN A 163 -25.28 -8.28 3.43
CA ASN A 163 -26.10 -9.30 4.08
C ASN A 163 -25.69 -9.52 5.55
N CYS A 164 -24.38 -9.57 5.84
CA CYS A 164 -23.88 -9.69 7.21
C CYS A 164 -24.31 -8.51 8.08
N ASN A 165 -24.12 -7.28 7.60
CA ASN A 165 -24.52 -6.08 8.32
C ASN A 165 -26.04 -6.00 8.50
N PHE A 166 -26.81 -6.39 7.50
CA PHE A 166 -28.27 -6.34 7.58
C PHE A 166 -28.82 -7.32 8.62
N ARG A 167 -28.16 -8.47 8.80
CA ARG A 167 -28.54 -9.48 9.82
C ARG A 167 -28.09 -9.10 11.23
N ALA A 168 -27.03 -8.31 11.37
CA ALA A 168 -26.53 -7.83 12.65
C ALA A 168 -27.33 -6.61 13.12
N LEU A 169 -28.01 -6.74 14.26
CA LEU A 169 -28.77 -5.64 14.86
C LEU A 169 -27.84 -4.45 15.18
N GLY A 170 -28.28 -3.23 14.85
CA GLY A 170 -27.55 -1.98 15.13
C GLY A 170 -26.51 -1.56 14.08
N LEU A 171 -26.34 -2.30 12.98
CA LEU A 171 -25.48 -1.89 11.87
C LEU A 171 -26.29 -1.29 10.71
N SER A 172 -25.69 -0.32 10.02
CA SER A 172 -26.24 0.31 8.82
C SER A 172 -25.53 -0.19 7.55
N ILE A 173 -26.00 0.32 6.40
CA ILE A 173 -25.35 0.11 5.10
C ILE A 173 -23.86 0.43 5.27
N PRO A 174 -22.94 -0.47 4.87
CA PRO A 174 -21.51 -0.22 4.99
C PRO A 174 -21.16 1.15 4.38
N LYS A 175 -20.40 1.99 5.12
CA LYS A 175 -20.12 3.39 4.74
C LYS A 175 -19.62 3.55 3.30
N ARG A 176 -18.86 2.58 2.79
CA ARG A 176 -18.36 2.52 1.40
C ARG A 176 -19.46 2.50 0.33
N TYR A 177 -20.68 2.12 0.70
CA TYR A 177 -21.87 2.07 -0.15
C TYR A 177 -22.91 3.12 0.27
N ASN A 178 -22.59 3.96 1.25
CA ASN A 178 -23.52 4.91 1.87
C ASN A 178 -23.46 6.32 1.23
N ASP A 179 -22.76 6.47 0.11
CA ASP A 179 -22.72 7.74 -0.64
C ASP A 179 -24.06 7.96 -1.37
N LYS A 180 -25.04 8.44 -0.58
CA LYS A 180 -26.40 8.93 -0.90
C LYS A 180 -27.44 7.89 -1.37
N PRO A 181 -28.59 7.77 -0.68
CA PRO A 181 -29.75 7.05 -1.21
C PRO A 181 -30.33 7.86 -2.38
N GLY A 182 -30.22 7.32 -3.60
CA GLY A 182 -30.88 7.88 -4.79
C GLY A 182 -29.97 8.36 -5.92
N ALA A 183 -28.64 8.32 -5.77
CA ALA A 183 -27.73 8.56 -6.88
C ALA A 183 -27.08 7.25 -7.30
N TYR A 184 -27.50 6.73 -8.45
CA TYR A 184 -26.86 5.60 -9.12
C TYR A 184 -25.42 5.99 -9.48
N ALA A 185 -24.49 5.75 -8.56
CA ALA A 185 -23.11 6.15 -8.70
C ALA A 185 -22.46 5.36 -9.84
N LEU A 186 -22.13 6.09 -10.90
CA LEU A 186 -21.23 5.65 -11.95
C LEU A 186 -19.88 5.33 -11.30
N THR A 187 -19.49 4.06 -11.37
CA THR A 187 -18.16 3.60 -10.99
C THR A 187 -17.11 4.33 -11.80
N ASN A 188 -16.21 5.03 -11.10
CA ASN A 188 -14.80 5.35 -11.43
C ASN A 188 -14.34 6.63 -10.70
N ALA A 189 -14.76 6.83 -9.44
CA ALA A 189 -14.06 7.79 -8.58
C ALA A 189 -12.76 7.12 -8.08
N PRO A 190 -11.59 7.74 -8.26
CA PRO A 190 -10.39 7.25 -7.61
C PRO A 190 -10.65 7.20 -6.11
N SER A 191 -10.32 6.06 -5.50
CA SER A 191 -10.35 5.85 -4.06
C SER A 191 -9.84 7.09 -3.34
N ARG A 192 -10.74 7.90 -2.77
CA ARG A 192 -10.33 8.92 -1.81
C ARG A 192 -9.72 8.16 -0.64
N SER A 193 -8.47 8.48 -0.33
CA SER A 193 -7.72 7.95 0.80
C SER A 193 -8.62 7.91 2.03
N VAL A 194 -8.99 6.70 2.45
CA VAL A 194 -9.77 6.49 3.67
C VAL A 194 -8.82 6.72 4.83
N GLY A 195 -8.94 7.89 5.46
CA GLY A 195 -8.26 8.23 6.69
C GLY A 195 -8.72 9.59 7.21
N ARG A 196 -8.95 9.68 8.53
CA ARG A 196 -8.81 10.94 9.27
C ARG A 196 -7.43 11.52 8.89
N PRO A 197 -7.25 12.85 8.77
CA PRO A 197 -5.92 13.43 8.60
C PRO A 197 -4.96 12.77 9.61
N PRO A 198 -3.74 12.39 9.19
CA PRO A 198 -2.77 11.82 10.11
C PRO A 198 -2.66 12.77 11.30
N ASP A 199 -2.97 12.23 12.48
CA ASP A 199 -2.92 12.94 13.74
C ASP A 199 -1.46 13.37 13.93
N THR A 200 -1.14 14.61 13.58
CA THR A 200 0.24 15.12 13.46
C THR A 200 1.01 14.94 14.76
N GLU A 201 0.33 15.09 15.88
CA GLU A 201 0.86 14.85 17.22
C GLU A 201 1.28 13.37 17.42
N LYS A 202 0.46 12.42 16.96
CA LYS A 202 0.80 10.99 17.07
C LYS A 202 1.91 10.58 16.11
N LEU A 203 2.01 11.25 14.96
CA LEU A 203 3.10 11.01 14.02
C LEU A 203 4.45 11.45 14.61
N GLU A 204 4.51 12.64 15.22
CA GLU A 204 5.71 13.14 15.90
C GLU A 204 6.11 12.24 17.08
N VAL A 205 5.14 11.79 17.88
CA VAL A 205 5.40 10.85 18.98
C VAL A 205 5.93 9.51 18.44
N PHE A 206 5.38 9.03 17.32
CA PHE A 206 5.87 7.82 16.67
C PHE A 206 7.30 7.96 16.15
N GLU A 207 7.65 9.12 15.57
CA GLU A 207 9.02 9.37 15.12
C GLU A 207 10.01 9.28 16.28
N LYS A 208 9.67 9.85 17.44
CA LYS A 208 10.47 9.69 18.67
C LYS A 208 10.57 8.24 19.14
N THR A 209 9.48 7.49 19.11
CA THR A 209 9.50 6.05 19.43
C THR A 209 10.36 5.25 18.46
N ALA A 210 10.35 5.60 17.17
CA ALA A 210 11.13 4.93 16.16
C ALA A 210 12.63 5.30 16.21
N GLU A 211 12.98 6.53 16.62
CA GLU A 211 14.36 6.91 16.96
C GLU A 211 14.86 6.15 18.17
N TYR A 212 14.04 6.00 19.21
CA TYR A 212 14.37 5.18 20.36
C TYR A 212 14.69 3.74 19.94
N LEU A 213 13.86 3.14 19.07
CA LEU A 213 14.10 1.80 18.51
C LEU A 213 15.43 1.71 17.75
N ILE A 214 15.80 2.73 16.96
CA ILE A 214 17.08 2.76 16.23
C ILE A 214 18.27 2.85 17.21
N ASN A 215 18.13 3.64 18.27
CA ASN A 215 19.20 3.88 19.25
C ASN A 215 19.41 2.71 20.22
N HIS A 216 18.42 1.82 20.37
CA HIS A 216 18.46 0.63 21.23
C HIS A 216 18.36 -0.65 20.39
N ASP A 217 19.12 -0.71 19.28
CA ASP A 217 19.11 -1.86 18.36
C ASP A 217 19.71 -3.14 18.97
N ASP A 218 20.37 -3.02 20.11
CA ASP A 218 21.04 -4.05 20.89
C ASP A 218 20.11 -4.75 21.89
N GLU A 219 19.00 -4.13 22.27
CA GLU A 219 18.00 -4.70 23.17
C GLU A 219 16.85 -5.38 22.40
N GLN A 220 16.40 -6.53 22.88
CA GLN A 220 15.19 -7.17 22.35
C GLN A 220 13.96 -6.41 22.85
N ILE A 221 13.32 -5.66 21.97
CA ILE A 221 12.11 -4.91 22.29
C ILE A 221 10.89 -5.50 21.55
N THR A 222 9.80 -5.64 22.29
CA THR A 222 8.51 -6.09 21.76
C THR A 222 7.67 -4.92 21.25
N ILE A 223 6.72 -5.21 20.36
CA ILE A 223 5.73 -4.21 19.93
C ILE A 223 4.93 -3.68 21.13
N GLY A 224 4.67 -4.50 22.16
CA GLY A 224 3.98 -4.07 23.38
C GLY A 224 4.77 -3.02 24.15
N GLU A 225 6.08 -3.24 24.34
CA GLU A 225 6.98 -2.30 24.99
C GLU A 225 7.13 -1.00 24.18
N LEU A 226 7.17 -1.09 22.83
CA LEU A 226 7.16 0.10 21.98
C LEU A 226 5.87 0.91 22.10
N VAL A 227 4.72 0.25 22.23
CA VAL A 227 3.44 0.93 22.49
C VAL A 227 3.47 1.62 23.86
N GLN A 228 4.04 0.98 24.88
CA GLN A 228 4.20 1.58 26.20
C GLN A 228 5.13 2.81 26.16
N LYS A 229 6.27 2.71 25.45
CA LYS A 229 7.18 3.84 25.22
C LYS A 229 6.48 4.99 24.48
N MET A 230 5.63 4.66 23.52
CA MET A 230 4.82 5.67 22.83
C MET A 230 3.80 6.32 23.77
N GLN A 231 3.19 5.56 24.69
CA GLN A 231 2.30 6.10 25.73
C GLN A 231 3.04 7.03 26.70
N GLU A 232 4.27 6.67 27.10
CA GLU A 232 5.15 7.52 27.90
C GLU A 232 5.43 8.86 27.20
N PHE A 233 5.72 8.85 25.89
CA PHE A 233 6.00 10.06 25.11
C PHE A 233 4.78 10.92 24.78
N SER A 234 3.57 10.36 24.79
CA SER A 234 2.30 11.06 24.46
C SER A 234 1.43 11.39 25.67
N GLY A 235 1.87 11.09 26.89
CA GLY A 235 1.05 11.30 28.09
C GLY A 235 -0.18 10.38 28.17
N GLY A 236 -0.12 9.19 27.56
CA GLY A 236 -1.15 8.14 27.70
C GLY A 236 -1.91 7.75 26.42
N VAL A 237 -1.63 8.35 25.26
CA VAL A 237 -2.30 8.01 23.99
C VAL A 237 -1.33 7.32 23.01
N GLY A 238 -1.12 6.02 23.22
CA GLY A 238 -0.33 5.19 22.31
C GLY A 238 -1.14 4.57 21.17
N TYR A 239 -0.43 4.06 20.16
CA TYR A 239 -1.04 3.21 19.14
C TYR A 239 -1.50 1.86 19.69
N THR A 240 -2.43 1.24 18.97
CA THR A 240 -2.70 -0.18 19.17
C THR A 240 -1.51 -0.99 18.67
N THR A 241 -1.29 -2.18 19.23
CA THR A 241 -0.22 -3.09 18.79
C THR A 241 -0.29 -3.39 17.29
N LYS A 242 -1.51 -3.54 16.75
CA LYS A 242 -1.74 -3.73 15.31
C LYS A 242 -1.25 -2.53 14.49
N TRP A 243 -1.60 -1.32 14.91
CA TRP A 243 -1.26 -0.10 14.17
C TRP A 243 0.23 0.24 14.27
N MET A 244 0.83 0.00 15.45
CA MET A 244 2.28 0.09 15.65
C MET A 244 3.01 -0.87 14.71
N LYS A 245 2.53 -2.10 14.58
CA LYS A 245 3.08 -3.10 13.65
C LYS A 245 3.03 -2.62 12.19
N GLU A 246 1.86 -2.14 11.74
CA GLU A 246 1.69 -1.61 10.38
C GLU A 246 2.64 -0.42 10.12
N LYS A 247 2.77 0.50 11.08
CA LYS A 247 3.65 1.67 10.94
C LYS A 247 5.14 1.35 10.94
N LEU A 248 5.57 0.38 11.75
CA LEU A 248 6.96 -0.07 11.74
C LEU A 248 7.31 -0.72 10.40
N LEU A 249 6.40 -1.53 9.84
CA LEU A 249 6.57 -2.11 8.51
C LEU A 249 6.57 -1.04 7.41
N GLU A 250 5.72 -0.01 7.49
CA GLU A 250 5.74 1.12 6.56
C GLU A 250 7.07 1.91 6.60
N ARG A 251 7.66 2.09 7.80
CA ARG A 251 8.88 2.90 7.99
C ARG A 251 10.16 2.15 7.62
N PHE A 252 10.26 0.89 8.03
CA PHE A 252 11.50 0.13 7.96
C PHE A 252 11.48 -1.01 6.94
N ASP A 253 10.29 -1.42 6.49
CA ASP A 253 10.08 -2.42 5.45
C ASP A 253 10.94 -3.69 5.68
N GLU A 254 11.78 -4.08 4.72
CA GLU A 254 12.65 -5.27 4.83
C GLU A 254 13.78 -5.15 5.87
N LYS A 255 13.99 -3.96 6.47
CA LYS A 255 15.04 -3.72 7.47
C LYS A 255 14.65 -4.21 8.86
N ILE A 256 13.42 -4.67 9.09
CA ILE A 256 12.99 -5.24 10.37
C ILE A 256 12.38 -6.63 10.20
N ILE A 257 12.59 -7.48 11.19
CA ILE A 257 11.92 -8.78 11.33
C ILE A 257 11.15 -8.75 12.65
N ILE A 258 9.88 -9.14 12.58
CA ILE A 258 9.01 -9.30 13.74
C ILE A 258 8.81 -10.80 13.95
N ALA A 259 9.36 -11.35 15.02
CA ALA A 259 9.34 -12.78 15.32
C ALA A 259 8.86 -13.06 16.75
N ASN A 260 8.54 -14.32 17.01
CA ASN A 260 8.31 -14.81 18.36
C ASN A 260 9.61 -15.47 18.83
N ILE A 261 10.26 -14.90 19.85
CA ILE A 261 11.57 -15.36 20.35
C ILE A 261 11.38 -15.72 21.82
N LEU A 262 11.81 -16.92 22.22
CA LEU A 262 11.83 -17.38 23.63
C LEU A 262 10.50 -17.15 24.39
N GLY A 263 9.37 -17.44 23.76
CA GLY A 263 8.04 -17.28 24.37
C GLY A 263 7.51 -15.85 24.41
N LYS A 264 8.32 -14.84 24.05
CA LYS A 264 7.86 -13.46 23.85
C LYS A 264 7.34 -13.29 22.42
N SER A 265 6.09 -12.86 22.29
CA SER A 265 5.48 -12.61 20.99
C SER A 265 5.76 -11.19 20.48
N ASN A 266 5.89 -11.03 19.17
CA ASN A 266 6.10 -9.73 18.52
C ASN A 266 7.39 -9.01 18.93
N VAL A 267 8.51 -9.72 19.02
CA VAL A 267 9.85 -9.12 19.19
C VAL A 267 10.27 -8.49 17.87
N VAL A 268 10.68 -7.21 17.92
CA VAL A 268 11.15 -6.44 16.76
C VAL A 268 12.67 -6.48 16.74
N THR A 269 13.25 -6.88 15.60
CA THR A 269 14.70 -6.91 15.41
C THR A 269 15.06 -6.26 14.08
N PHE A 270 16.14 -5.49 14.03
CA PHE A 270 16.64 -4.98 12.76
C PHE A 270 17.39 -6.07 11.99
N ARG A 271 17.02 -6.23 10.73
CA ARG A 271 17.76 -6.98 9.72
C ARG A 271 18.74 -6.03 9.04
N THR A 272 19.86 -5.76 9.68
CA THR A 272 21.00 -5.23 8.94
C THR A 272 21.47 -6.33 7.98
N THR A 273 21.70 -6.01 6.71
CA THR A 273 22.32 -6.96 5.79
C THR A 273 23.79 -6.57 5.62
N ALA A 274 24.67 -7.56 5.44
CA ALA A 274 26.07 -7.29 5.12
C ALA A 274 26.20 -6.31 3.94
N LYS A 275 25.28 -6.42 2.96
CA LYS A 275 25.17 -5.51 1.82
C LYS A 275 24.93 -4.05 2.22
N SER A 276 24.03 -3.77 3.17
CA SER A 276 23.76 -2.40 3.63
C SER A 276 24.98 -1.81 4.34
N ILE A 277 25.62 -2.59 5.23
CA ILE A 277 26.78 -2.14 5.99
C ILE A 277 27.96 -1.83 5.04
N LEU A 278 28.20 -2.68 4.04
CA LEU A 278 29.21 -2.46 3.02
C LEU A 278 28.89 -1.23 2.16
N HIS A 279 27.63 -1.07 1.74
CA HIS A 279 27.19 0.08 0.96
C HIS A 279 27.36 1.40 1.71
N ASP A 280 27.02 1.44 3.00
CA ASP A 280 27.18 2.63 3.85
C ASP A 280 28.66 2.96 4.06
N PHE A 281 29.52 1.94 4.20
CA PHE A 281 30.96 2.12 4.28
C PHE A 281 31.53 2.73 2.99
N TYR A 282 31.21 2.15 1.82
CA TYR A 282 31.76 2.62 0.53
C TYR A 282 31.22 3.99 0.09
N ASN A 283 30.01 4.36 0.50
CA ASN A 283 29.42 5.66 0.16
C ASN A 283 29.69 6.75 1.19
N SER A 284 30.29 6.41 2.33
CA SER A 284 30.72 7.42 3.30
C SER A 284 31.81 8.30 2.68
N PRO A 285 31.74 9.64 2.87
CA PRO A 285 32.75 10.53 2.32
C PRO A 285 34.13 10.18 2.91
N LYS A 286 35.10 9.99 2.02
CA LYS A 286 36.49 9.78 2.40
C LYS A 286 37.00 11.02 3.10
N THR A 287 37.50 10.86 4.32
CA THR A 287 38.15 11.92 5.08
C THR A 287 39.66 11.87 4.81
N ASN A 288 40.31 13.03 4.74
CA ASN A 288 41.78 13.13 4.58
C ASN A 288 42.56 12.72 5.85
N ASP A 289 41.90 12.14 6.84
CA ASP A 289 42.49 11.68 8.10
C ASP A 289 42.51 10.15 8.14
N ASP A 290 43.72 9.59 8.10
CA ASP A 290 43.96 8.14 8.03
C ASP A 290 43.46 7.41 9.29
N GLU A 291 43.51 8.04 10.47
CA GLU A 291 43.00 7.43 11.70
C GLU A 291 41.46 7.39 11.72
N SER A 292 40.78 8.41 11.19
CA SER A 292 39.33 8.38 10.99
C SER A 292 38.90 7.28 10.00
N GLU A 293 39.62 7.11 8.89
CA GLU A 293 39.36 6.04 7.91
C GLU A 293 39.57 4.64 8.51
N LYS A 294 40.65 4.44 9.27
CA LYS A 294 40.90 3.21 10.02
C LYS A 294 39.77 2.91 11.01
N LEU A 295 39.30 3.93 11.74
CA LEU A 295 38.19 3.77 12.69
C LEU A 295 36.87 3.44 11.99
N LYS A 296 36.60 4.02 10.80
CA LYS A 296 35.44 3.65 9.98
C LYS A 296 35.49 2.19 9.56
N LEU A 297 36.66 1.70 9.15
CA LEU A 297 36.84 0.30 8.75
C LEU A 297 36.58 -0.65 9.92
N VAL A 298 37.13 -0.34 11.11
CA VAL A 298 36.89 -1.13 12.32
C VAL A 298 35.41 -1.11 12.70
N LYS A 299 34.73 0.03 12.62
CA LYS A 299 33.28 0.14 12.88
C LYS A 299 32.45 -0.68 11.90
N ALA A 300 32.80 -0.66 10.61
CA ALA A 300 32.12 -1.46 9.59
C ALA A 300 32.31 -2.96 9.82
N ALA A 301 33.54 -3.39 10.14
CA ALA A 301 33.83 -4.78 10.49
C ALA A 301 33.06 -5.23 11.74
N ALA A 302 33.02 -4.40 12.79
CA ALA A 302 32.26 -4.67 14.00
C ALA A 302 30.75 -4.78 13.72
N ALA A 303 30.20 -3.93 12.85
CA ALA A 303 28.79 -4.00 12.46
C ALA A 303 28.45 -5.29 11.70
N LEU A 304 29.35 -5.76 10.81
CA LEU A 304 29.19 -7.04 10.09
C LEU A 304 29.19 -8.22 11.07
N ILE A 305 30.14 -8.24 12.00
CA ILE A 305 30.25 -9.30 13.02
C ILE A 305 29.04 -9.28 13.96
N LYS A 306 28.61 -8.10 14.44
CA LYS A 306 27.40 -7.92 15.26
C LYS A 306 26.17 -8.50 14.56
N ASN A 307 26.06 -8.28 13.26
CA ASN A 307 24.94 -8.79 12.47
C ASN A 307 24.96 -10.33 12.35
N GLU A 308 26.12 -10.93 12.15
CA GLU A 308 26.23 -12.40 12.14
C GLU A 308 25.89 -13.03 13.50
N ILE A 309 26.29 -12.40 14.61
CA ILE A 309 25.90 -12.86 15.97
C ILE A 309 24.38 -12.81 16.13
N LYS A 310 23.73 -11.70 15.72
CA LYS A 310 22.27 -11.54 15.76
C LYS A 310 21.55 -12.58 14.90
N ALA A 311 22.07 -12.88 13.71
CA ALA A 311 21.48 -13.88 12.81
C ALA A 311 21.64 -15.30 13.36
N ALA A 312 22.78 -15.62 13.98
CA ALA A 312 23.03 -16.90 14.62
C ALA A 312 22.05 -17.14 15.78
N SER A 313 21.92 -16.17 16.70
CA SER A 313 21.00 -16.29 17.86
C SER A 313 19.52 -16.38 17.48
N ALA A 314 19.11 -15.82 16.34
CA ALA A 314 17.75 -15.95 15.83
C ALA A 314 17.45 -17.30 15.16
N THR A 315 18.48 -18.03 14.70
CA THR A 315 18.31 -19.24 13.86
C THR A 315 18.47 -20.53 14.67
N THR A 316 19.30 -20.54 15.70
CA THR A 316 19.50 -21.74 16.54
C THR A 316 18.50 -21.79 17.68
N ASN A 317 17.50 -22.66 17.53
CA ASN A 317 16.61 -23.14 18.60
C ASN A 317 17.35 -24.08 19.60
N LYS A 318 18.69 -24.00 19.67
CA LYS A 318 19.54 -24.85 20.51
C LYS A 318 19.77 -24.12 21.84
N GLU A 319 19.54 -24.81 22.94
CA GLU A 319 19.93 -24.33 24.27
C GLU A 319 21.44 -24.04 24.29
N TYR A 320 21.80 -22.91 24.90
CA TYR A 320 23.19 -22.48 25.01
C TYR A 320 23.97 -23.47 25.89
N PRO A 321 25.25 -23.77 25.59
CA PRO A 321 26.06 -24.67 26.39
C PRO A 321 26.02 -24.29 27.87
N THR A 322 25.78 -25.27 28.74
CA THR A 322 25.84 -25.09 30.19
C THR A 322 27.28 -25.09 30.68
N SER A 323 27.50 -24.78 31.96
CA SER A 323 28.84 -24.82 32.56
C SER A 323 29.52 -26.20 32.52
N GLU A 324 28.74 -27.26 32.28
CA GLU A 324 29.23 -28.64 32.16
C GLU A 324 29.69 -28.97 30.73
N ASP A 325 29.08 -28.35 29.72
CA ASP A 325 29.39 -28.50 28.28
C ASP A 325 30.70 -27.78 27.87
N ILE A 326 31.28 -26.99 28.77
CA ILE A 326 32.49 -26.18 28.62
C ILE A 326 33.71 -27.02 28.23
N SER A 327 33.74 -28.29 28.65
CA SER A 327 34.87 -29.20 28.44
C SER A 327 35.12 -29.57 26.97
N SER A 328 34.17 -29.29 26.06
CA SER A 328 34.33 -29.51 24.62
C SER A 328 34.57 -28.20 23.86
N GLY A 329 35.84 -27.85 23.62
CA GLY A 329 36.22 -26.65 22.89
C GLY A 329 35.63 -26.55 21.48
N ALA A 330 35.45 -27.70 20.79
CA ALA A 330 34.84 -27.75 19.46
C ALA A 330 33.34 -27.42 19.47
N TYR A 331 32.61 -27.83 20.52
CA TYR A 331 31.17 -27.56 20.65
C TYR A 331 30.89 -26.07 20.89
N ASN A 332 31.72 -25.41 21.68
CA ASN A 332 31.55 -23.98 21.98
C ASN A 332 31.89 -23.07 20.80
N LEU A 333 32.79 -23.51 19.91
CA LEU A 333 33.11 -22.79 18.67
C LEU A 333 31.92 -22.71 17.70
N ASP A 334 31.02 -23.69 17.71
CA ASP A 334 29.83 -23.69 16.85
C ASP A 334 28.86 -22.53 17.17
N PHE A 335 28.93 -21.96 18.37
CA PHE A 335 28.12 -20.80 18.78
C PHE A 335 28.76 -19.46 18.44
N VAL A 336 30.01 -19.45 17.95
CA VAL A 336 30.74 -18.25 17.54
C VAL A 336 30.72 -18.15 16.01
N PRO A 337 30.21 -17.05 15.41
CA PRO A 337 30.22 -16.88 13.96
C PRO A 337 31.63 -16.95 13.37
N GLN A 338 31.75 -17.51 12.15
CA GLN A 338 33.04 -17.72 11.48
C GLN A 338 33.83 -16.42 11.29
N SER A 339 33.15 -15.30 11.02
CA SER A 339 33.80 -13.98 10.88
C SER A 339 34.46 -13.52 12.19
N LEU A 340 33.80 -13.74 13.33
CA LEU A 340 34.32 -13.42 14.65
C LEU A 340 35.47 -14.35 15.02
N GLN A 341 35.37 -15.65 14.72
CA GLN A 341 36.48 -16.58 14.92
C GLN A 341 37.72 -16.14 14.12
N LEU A 342 37.54 -15.78 12.85
CA LEU A 342 38.63 -15.29 12.00
C LEU A 342 39.25 -14.02 12.57
N PHE A 343 38.42 -13.04 12.96
CA PHE A 343 38.88 -11.78 13.53
C PHE A 343 39.67 -11.99 14.84
N LEU A 344 39.17 -12.84 15.74
CA LEU A 344 39.83 -13.13 17.01
C LEU A 344 41.11 -13.95 16.82
N ARG A 345 41.17 -14.88 15.85
CA ARG A 345 42.43 -15.61 15.53
C ARG A 345 43.51 -14.67 15.00
N LEU A 346 43.14 -13.62 14.27
CA LEU A 346 44.09 -12.61 13.79
C LEU A 346 44.62 -11.73 14.93
N ILE A 347 43.83 -11.52 15.99
CA ILE A 347 44.23 -10.75 17.18
C ILE A 347 45.05 -11.62 18.15
N PHE A 348 44.59 -12.83 18.42
CA PHE A 348 45.23 -13.78 19.31
C PHE A 348 46.24 -14.63 18.54
N SER A 349 47.43 -14.09 18.30
CA SER A 349 48.53 -14.71 17.55
C SER A 349 49.27 -15.85 18.30
N GLU A 350 48.61 -16.59 19.20
CA GLU A 350 49.23 -17.63 20.05
C GLU A 350 48.58 -19.02 19.92
N LYS A 351 49.32 -20.06 20.32
CA LYS A 351 48.97 -21.50 20.25
C LYS A 351 47.64 -21.89 20.93
N ASP A 352 47.08 -21.03 21.80
CA ASP A 352 45.82 -21.26 22.53
C ASP A 352 44.65 -20.39 22.03
N ALA A 353 44.72 -19.86 20.80
CA ALA A 353 43.70 -18.99 20.23
C ALA A 353 42.29 -19.61 20.27
N ASP A 354 42.16 -20.90 19.95
CA ASP A 354 40.84 -21.57 19.92
C ASP A 354 40.22 -21.70 21.31
N ASN A 355 41.01 -21.92 22.37
CA ASN A 355 40.52 -21.94 23.75
C ASN A 355 40.06 -20.54 24.21
N LYS A 356 40.81 -19.49 23.85
CA LYS A 356 40.43 -18.10 24.14
C LYS A 356 39.15 -17.72 23.37
N ILE A 357 39.00 -18.13 22.12
CA ILE A 357 37.81 -17.86 21.30
C ILE A 357 36.58 -18.62 21.82
N ALA A 358 36.75 -19.90 22.21
CA ALA A 358 35.69 -20.67 22.84
C ALA A 358 35.17 -20.00 24.13
N SER A 359 36.05 -19.35 24.90
CA SER A 359 35.64 -18.57 26.07
C SER A 359 34.85 -17.28 25.72
N VAL A 360 35.11 -16.66 24.56
CA VAL A 360 34.35 -15.50 24.07
C VAL A 360 32.93 -15.88 23.67
N GLY A 361 32.73 -17.09 23.14
CA GLY A 361 31.38 -17.62 22.89
C GLY A 361 30.48 -17.42 24.10
N GLN A 362 30.97 -17.80 25.30
CA GLN A 362 30.20 -17.71 26.54
C GLN A 362 29.76 -16.29 26.93
N ALA A 363 30.47 -15.25 26.48
CA ALA A 363 30.17 -13.85 26.78
C ALA A 363 29.30 -13.16 25.71
N CYS A 364 29.01 -13.82 24.59
CA CYS A 364 28.17 -13.27 23.53
C CYS A 364 26.65 -13.20 23.83
N PRO A 365 26.05 -14.03 24.71
CA PRO A 365 24.67 -13.81 25.14
C PRO A 365 24.62 -12.71 26.20
N GLY A 366 23.73 -11.74 25.98
CA GLY A 366 23.39 -10.73 26.99
C GLY A 366 23.05 -11.41 28.32
N SER A 367 23.60 -10.83 29.38
CA SER A 367 23.22 -11.09 30.77
C SER A 367 21.71 -11.18 30.87
N SER A 368 21.21 -12.40 31.12
CA SER A 368 19.84 -12.62 31.52
C SER A 368 19.72 -12.17 32.97
N THR A 369 19.31 -10.92 33.18
CA THR A 369 18.74 -10.44 34.44
C THR A 369 17.52 -9.60 34.13
#